data_AF-A0A9Q0C215-F1
#
_entry.id   AF-A0A9Q0C215-F1
#
_cell.length_a   1.000
_cell.length_b   1.000
_cell.length_c   1.000
_cell.angle_alpha   90.00
_cell.angle_beta   90.00
_cell.angle_gamma   90.00
#
_symmetry.space_group_name_H-M   'P 1'
#
loop_
_entity.id
_entity.type
_entity.pdbx_description
1 polymer ?
#
loop_
_entity_poly.entity_id
_entity_poly.type
_entity_poly.pdbx_seq_one_letter_code
_entity_poly.pdbx_strand_id
1 'polypeptide(L)'
;MSQVSREIVLGNKEHFPVEPTNYNKFLVISLGTGSNKSTQKKFSAAEASNLGVLGWAWDKNNGTSPIIDIFSYANADMVDIHVAVLFQALQSEDKYLRIQHDALPGTLASMDNSSLENMDKLIQIGKDLLDAPVSTVNLETGIFEPDRKAPCTNAQMLTKFAEKLSVERKIRGRVPARM
;
A
#
# COMPACT_ATOMS: atom_id res chain seq x y z
N MET A 1 0.75 0.98 14.00
CA MET A 1 1.89 0.04 14.20
C MET A 1 1.84 -1.02 13.11
N SER A 2 2.88 -1.18 12.30
CA SER A 2 2.95 -2.25 11.29
C SER A 2 3.06 -3.63 11.98
N GLN A 3 2.54 -4.69 11.36
CA GLN A 3 2.72 -6.06 11.88
C GLN A 3 4.20 -6.41 12.06
N VAL A 4 5.07 -5.87 11.21
CA VAL A 4 6.53 -6.00 11.33
C VAL A 4 7.03 -5.46 12.67
N SER A 5 6.58 -4.27 13.09
CA SER A 5 6.95 -3.70 14.39
C SER A 5 6.42 -4.53 15.54
N ARG A 6 5.20 -5.09 15.39
CA ARG A 6 4.62 -6.00 16.38
C ARG A 6 5.40 -7.31 16.49
N GLU A 7 5.83 -7.93 15.39
CA GLU A 7 6.62 -9.16 15.41
C GLU A 7 8.03 -8.96 15.98
N ILE A 8 8.67 -7.82 15.69
CA ILE A 8 9.96 -7.46 16.29
C ILE A 8 9.83 -7.29 17.82
N VAL A 9 8.76 -6.62 18.27
CA VAL A 9 8.49 -6.40 19.71
C VAL A 9 8.06 -7.69 20.42
N LEU A 10 7.26 -8.54 19.77
CA LEU A 10 6.82 -9.81 20.33
C LEU A 10 7.91 -10.90 20.37
N GLY A 11 9.10 -10.59 19.85
CA GLY A 11 10.32 -11.30 20.24
C GLY A 11 10.37 -12.75 19.77
N ASN A 12 10.04 -13.03 18.50
CA ASN A 12 10.43 -14.30 17.89
C ASN A 12 11.93 -14.26 17.52
N LYS A 13 12.80 -14.26 18.54
CA LYS A 13 14.26 -14.12 18.42
C LYS A 13 14.93 -15.22 17.59
N GLU A 14 14.25 -16.34 17.35
CA GLU A 14 14.75 -17.41 16.47
C GLU A 14 14.69 -17.07 14.98
N HIS A 15 13.76 -16.20 14.56
CA HIS A 15 13.54 -15.88 13.13
C HIS A 15 14.05 -14.49 12.73
N PHE A 16 14.18 -13.56 13.69
CA PHE A 16 14.60 -12.18 13.41
C PHE A 16 15.55 -11.63 14.49
N PRO A 17 16.88 -11.85 14.37
CA PRO A 17 17.88 -11.21 15.22
C PRO A 17 18.12 -9.77 14.71
N VAL A 18 17.07 -8.96 14.75
CA VAL A 18 17.10 -7.58 14.26
C VAL A 18 16.70 -6.68 15.41
N GLU A 19 17.58 -5.75 15.77
CA GLU A 19 17.22 -4.72 16.74
C GLU A 19 16.00 -3.92 16.24
N PRO A 20 15.10 -3.46 17.12
CA PRO A 20 13.89 -2.71 16.76
C PRO A 20 14.11 -1.49 15.87
N THR A 21 15.36 -1.00 15.80
CA THR A 21 15.79 0.17 15.05
C THR A 21 16.41 -0.17 13.69
N ASN A 22 16.74 -1.44 13.42
CA ASN A 22 17.53 -1.83 12.25
C ASN A 22 16.65 -2.24 11.07
N TYR A 23 15.81 -1.30 10.61
CA TYR A 23 14.93 -1.54 9.46
C TYR A 23 15.67 -1.67 8.13
N ASN A 24 16.97 -1.36 8.10
CA ASN A 24 17.85 -1.51 6.93
C ASN A 24 17.98 -2.95 6.42
N LYS A 25 17.59 -3.95 7.22
CA LYS A 25 17.58 -5.37 6.85
C LYS A 25 16.28 -5.84 6.20
N PHE A 26 15.23 -5.02 6.19
CA PHE A 26 13.96 -5.39 5.57
C PHE A 26 13.93 -4.93 4.11
N LEU A 27 13.32 -5.78 3.29
CA LEU A 27 12.91 -5.47 1.93
C LEU A 27 11.39 -5.62 1.90
N VAL A 28 10.66 -4.53 1.61
CA VAL A 28 9.20 -4.47 1.77
C VAL A 28 8.55 -4.12 0.44
N ILE A 29 7.61 -4.97 0.01
CA ILE A 29 6.70 -4.69 -1.10
C ILE A 29 5.31 -4.51 -0.50
N SER A 30 4.73 -3.33 -0.69
CA SER A 30 3.37 -3.01 -0.30
C SER A 30 2.53 -2.84 -1.56
N LEU A 31 1.47 -3.63 -1.70
CA LEU A 31 0.57 -3.60 -2.86
C LEU A 31 -0.79 -3.10 -2.40
N GLY A 32 -1.32 -2.10 -3.09
CA GLY A 32 -2.64 -1.57 -2.82
C GLY A 32 -3.60 -1.93 -3.94
N THR A 33 -4.89 -1.94 -3.61
CA THR A 33 -5.98 -2.28 -4.53
C THR A 33 -6.52 -1.05 -5.26
N GLY A 34 -5.80 0.07 -5.19
CA GLY A 34 -6.24 1.36 -5.69
C GLY A 34 -7.26 2.05 -4.79
N SER A 35 -7.46 3.34 -5.04
CA SER A 35 -8.39 4.20 -4.33
C SER A 35 -8.97 5.25 -5.27
N ASN A 36 -10.00 5.96 -4.83
CA ASN A 36 -10.62 7.08 -5.57
C ASN A 36 -10.29 8.42 -4.88
N LYS A 37 -9.10 8.55 -4.30
CA LYS A 37 -8.71 9.72 -3.49
C LYS A 37 -8.62 11.00 -4.31
N SER A 38 -8.17 10.91 -5.57
CA SER A 38 -7.99 12.08 -6.43
C SER A 38 -9.30 12.70 -6.94
N THR A 39 -10.40 11.95 -6.89
CA THR A 39 -11.62 12.29 -7.64
C THR A 39 -12.86 12.46 -6.77
N GLN A 40 -12.83 12.14 -5.47
CA GLN A 40 -13.97 12.36 -4.58
C GLN A 40 -13.60 12.93 -3.22
N LYS A 41 -13.97 14.20 -2.99
CA LYS A 41 -14.37 14.67 -1.65
C LYS A 41 -15.72 14.02 -1.35
N LYS A 42 -15.71 12.78 -0.85
CA LYS A 42 -16.94 11.96 -0.71
C LYS A 42 -17.98 12.57 0.24
N PHE A 43 -17.56 13.36 1.24
CA PHE A 43 -18.48 13.98 2.21
C PHE A 43 -17.97 15.37 2.65
N SER A 44 -18.84 16.37 2.59
CA SER A 44 -18.65 17.64 3.29
C SER A 44 -19.04 17.51 4.77
N ALA A 45 -18.47 18.37 5.63
CA ALA A 45 -18.84 18.40 7.04
C ALA A 45 -20.35 18.66 7.25
N ALA A 46 -20.98 19.42 6.34
CA ALA A 46 -22.41 19.70 6.37
C ALA A 46 -23.28 18.48 6.00
N GLU A 47 -22.80 17.62 5.10
CA GLU A 47 -23.49 16.36 4.79
C GLU A 47 -23.31 15.36 5.94
N ALA A 48 -22.11 15.26 6.49
CA ALA A 48 -21.79 14.38 7.62
C ALA A 48 -22.59 14.73 8.88
N SER A 49 -22.85 16.01 9.16
CA SER A 49 -23.66 16.44 10.31
C SER A 49 -25.12 16.01 10.22
N ASN A 50 -25.61 15.70 9.01
CA ASN A 50 -26.98 15.26 8.78
C ASN A 50 -27.12 13.73 8.67
N LEU A 51 -26.02 12.97 8.71
CA LEU A 51 -26.05 11.50 8.65
C LEU A 51 -26.38 10.91 10.03
N GLY A 52 -27.51 10.21 10.13
CA GLY A 52 -27.85 9.36 11.28
C GLY A 52 -27.12 8.02 11.26
N VAL A 53 -27.27 7.20 12.32
CA VAL A 53 -26.58 5.90 12.49
C VAL A 53 -26.73 4.97 11.28
N LEU A 54 -27.93 4.90 10.70
CA LEU A 54 -28.18 4.08 9.50
C LEU A 54 -27.49 4.63 8.25
N GLY A 55 -27.38 5.95 8.10
CA GLY A 55 -26.67 6.57 6.98
C GLY A 55 -25.16 6.37 7.06
N TRP A 56 -24.60 6.33 8.28
CA TRP A 56 -23.20 5.96 8.50
C TRP A 56 -22.91 4.48 8.21
N ALA A 57 -23.88 3.60 8.50
CA ALA A 57 -23.75 2.16 8.24
C ALA A 57 -23.97 1.82 6.76
N TRP A 58 -24.95 2.47 6.11
CA TRP A 58 -25.33 2.19 4.73
C TRP A 58 -25.92 3.43 4.06
N ASP A 59 -25.18 4.03 3.13
CA ASP A 59 -25.66 5.14 2.31
C ASP A 59 -26.41 4.59 1.09
N LYS A 60 -27.73 4.76 1.09
CA LYS A 60 -28.59 4.33 -0.03
C LYS A 60 -28.33 5.09 -1.33
N ASN A 61 -27.77 6.30 -1.26
CA ASN A 61 -27.52 7.12 -2.45
C ASN A 61 -26.23 6.70 -3.17
N ASN A 62 -25.21 6.30 -2.40
CA ASN A 62 -23.91 5.89 -2.94
C ASN A 62 -23.70 4.36 -2.98
N GLY A 63 -24.62 3.57 -2.41
CA GLY A 63 -24.53 2.10 -2.40
C GLY A 63 -23.34 1.56 -1.60
N THR A 64 -22.82 2.35 -0.66
CA THR A 64 -21.59 2.04 0.10
C THR A 64 -21.80 2.24 1.59
N SER A 65 -20.84 1.79 2.40
CA SER A 65 -20.83 2.00 3.85
C SER A 65 -19.81 3.10 4.19
N PRO A 66 -20.23 4.36 4.45
CA PRO A 66 -19.32 5.48 4.66
C PRO A 66 -18.29 5.22 5.75
N ILE A 67 -18.70 4.59 6.85
CA ILE A 67 -17.78 4.30 7.96
C ILE A 67 -16.71 3.27 7.59
N ILE A 68 -17.05 2.25 6.81
CA ILE A 68 -16.12 1.21 6.36
C ILE A 68 -15.16 1.81 5.32
N ASP A 69 -15.67 2.61 4.39
CA ASP A 69 -14.87 3.31 3.38
C ASP A 69 -13.83 4.22 4.04
N ILE A 70 -14.26 5.11 4.94
CA ILE A 70 -13.38 6.05 5.64
C ILE A 70 -12.34 5.32 6.47
N PHE A 71 -12.75 4.29 7.22
CA PHE A 71 -11.82 3.50 8.03
C PHE A 71 -10.79 2.78 7.16
N SER A 72 -11.21 2.20 6.04
CA SER A 72 -10.32 1.46 5.14
C SER A 72 -9.31 2.39 4.46
N TYR A 73 -9.75 3.57 4.00
CA TYR A 73 -8.85 4.58 3.43
C TYR A 73 -7.88 5.13 4.46
N ALA A 74 -8.37 5.51 5.65
CA ALA A 74 -7.53 6.03 6.73
C ALA A 74 -6.48 5.02 7.20
N ASN A 75 -6.82 3.73 7.26
CA ASN A 75 -5.86 2.69 7.62
C ASN A 75 -4.79 2.49 6.56
N ALA A 76 -5.16 2.48 5.28
CA ALA A 76 -4.19 2.38 4.19
C ALA A 76 -3.22 3.57 4.24
N ASP A 77 -3.73 4.79 4.42
CA ASP A 77 -2.92 6.00 4.53
C ASP A 77 -1.99 5.99 5.73
N MET A 78 -2.51 5.69 6.92
CA MET A 78 -1.68 5.70 8.11
C MET A 78 -0.56 4.67 8.04
N VAL A 79 -0.81 3.45 7.55
CA VAL A 79 0.24 2.41 7.51
C VAL A 79 1.28 2.73 6.45
N ASP A 80 0.88 3.14 5.24
CA ASP A 80 1.83 3.38 4.15
C ASP A 80 2.65 4.66 4.38
N ILE A 81 2.07 5.73 4.92
CA ILE A 81 2.83 6.94 5.30
C ILE A 81 3.85 6.61 6.38
N HIS A 82 3.48 5.86 7.43
CA HIS A 82 4.43 5.50 8.49
C HIS A 82 5.60 4.67 7.97
N VAL A 83 5.36 3.73 7.05
CA VAL A 83 6.43 2.91 6.46
C VAL A 83 7.30 3.76 5.53
N ALA A 84 6.70 4.60 4.70
CA ALA A 84 7.46 5.49 3.80
C ALA A 84 8.34 6.48 4.58
N VAL A 85 7.80 7.15 5.60
CA VAL A 85 8.55 8.06 6.48
C VAL A 85 9.72 7.32 7.14
N LEU A 86 9.48 6.10 7.62
CA LEU A 86 10.52 5.29 8.24
C LEU A 86 11.67 4.97 7.29
N PHE A 87 11.37 4.53 6.06
CA PHE A 87 12.42 4.22 5.08
C PHE A 87 13.13 5.47 4.55
N GLN A 88 12.44 6.61 4.43
CA GLN A 88 13.05 7.90 4.09
C GLN A 88 13.99 8.39 5.22
N ALA A 89 13.55 8.31 6.48
CA ALA A 89 14.36 8.72 7.63
C ALA A 89 15.64 7.88 7.77
N LEU A 90 15.60 6.63 7.30
CA LEU A 90 16.72 5.69 7.32
C LEU A 90 17.55 5.67 6.01
N GLN A 91 17.27 6.57 5.07
CA GLN A 91 17.95 6.65 3.76
C GLN A 91 17.99 5.30 3.04
N SER A 92 16.89 4.54 3.12
CA SER A 92 16.74 3.19 2.56
C SER A 92 15.49 3.12 1.67
N GLU A 93 15.18 4.20 0.94
CA GLU A 93 14.03 4.27 0.05
C GLU A 93 14.06 3.16 -1.03
N ASP A 94 15.24 2.68 -1.41
CA ASP A 94 15.43 1.58 -2.36
C ASP A 94 14.96 0.20 -1.86
N LYS A 95 14.56 0.11 -0.57
CA LYS A 95 14.10 -1.13 0.08
C LYS A 95 12.60 -1.17 0.34
N TYR A 96 11.88 -0.09 0.03
CA TYR A 96 10.43 -0.03 0.13
C TYR A 96 9.82 0.27 -1.25
N LEU A 97 9.01 -0.65 -1.75
CA LEU A 97 8.25 -0.48 -2.97
C LEU A 97 6.76 -0.46 -2.65
N ARG A 98 6.08 0.66 -2.92
CA ARG A 98 4.62 0.77 -2.87
C ARG A 98 4.08 0.89 -4.29
N ILE A 99 3.18 -0.03 -4.66
CA ILE A 99 2.42 0.04 -5.92
C ILE A 99 0.96 0.28 -5.56
N GLN A 100 0.43 1.41 -6.01
CA GLN A 100 -0.91 1.88 -5.69
C GLN A 100 -1.45 2.73 -6.84
N HIS A 101 -2.77 2.73 -7.04
CA HIS A 101 -3.45 3.55 -8.04
C HIS A 101 -4.55 4.40 -7.38
N ASP A 102 -4.28 5.67 -7.10
CA ASP A 102 -5.18 6.53 -6.31
C ASP A 102 -6.28 7.25 -7.12
N ALA A 103 -6.40 6.94 -8.42
CA ALA A 103 -7.34 7.56 -9.35
C ALA A 103 -8.32 6.57 -10.00
N LEU A 104 -8.79 5.57 -9.25
CA LEU A 104 -9.80 4.63 -9.75
C LEU A 104 -11.14 5.36 -10.02
N PRO A 105 -11.69 5.25 -11.25
CA PRO A 105 -13.01 5.79 -11.57
C PRO A 105 -14.12 5.11 -10.77
N GLY A 106 -15.21 5.83 -10.46
CA GLY A 106 -16.25 5.43 -9.51
C GLY A 106 -16.67 3.96 -9.49
N THR A 107 -17.12 3.41 -10.63
CA THR A 107 -17.61 2.01 -10.68
C THR A 107 -16.51 0.96 -10.52
N LEU A 108 -15.25 1.33 -10.83
CA LEU A 108 -14.06 0.50 -10.64
C LEU A 108 -13.57 0.50 -9.20
N ALA A 109 -13.91 1.54 -8.42
CA ALA A 109 -13.61 1.62 -7.01
C ALA A 109 -14.64 0.87 -6.13
N SER A 110 -15.74 0.37 -6.69
CA SER A 110 -16.73 -0.43 -5.95
C SER A 110 -16.18 -1.80 -5.62
N MET A 111 -16.15 -2.15 -4.33
CA MET A 111 -15.57 -3.40 -3.85
C MET A 111 -16.39 -4.65 -4.20
N ASP A 112 -17.68 -4.48 -4.48
CA ASP A 112 -18.66 -5.53 -4.73
C ASP A 112 -19.02 -5.72 -6.20
N ASN A 113 -18.43 -4.94 -7.11
CA ASN A 113 -18.69 -5.03 -8.53
C ASN A 113 -17.83 -6.12 -9.20
N SER A 114 -18.37 -7.33 -9.26
CA SER A 114 -17.73 -8.50 -9.89
C SER A 114 -18.15 -8.73 -11.35
N SER A 115 -18.73 -7.73 -12.02
CA SER A 115 -19.06 -7.84 -13.44
C SER A 115 -17.80 -8.09 -14.27
N LEU A 116 -17.92 -8.91 -15.32
CA LEU A 116 -16.79 -9.27 -16.20
C LEU A 116 -16.09 -8.01 -16.75
N GLU A 117 -16.88 -7.03 -17.19
CA GLU A 117 -16.38 -5.75 -17.68
C GLU A 117 -15.55 -4.99 -16.63
N ASN A 118 -15.99 -4.99 -15.37
CA ASN A 118 -15.24 -4.35 -14.28
C ASN A 118 -13.92 -5.08 -14.01
N MET A 119 -13.97 -6.41 -13.97
CA MET A 119 -12.79 -7.26 -13.75
C MET A 119 -11.74 -7.10 -14.85
N ASP A 120 -12.16 -7.07 -16.11
CA ASP A 120 -11.26 -6.88 -17.26
C ASP A 120 -10.57 -5.51 -17.22
N LYS A 121 -11.31 -4.45 -16.86
CA LYS A 121 -10.74 -3.11 -16.66
C LYS A 121 -9.75 -3.07 -15.50
N LEU A 122 -10.04 -3.72 -14.37
CA LEU A 122 -9.12 -3.81 -13.24
C LEU A 122 -7.83 -4.58 -13.60
N ILE A 123 -7.93 -5.64 -14.38
CA ILE A 123 -6.76 -6.35 -14.93
C ILE A 123 -5.93 -5.42 -15.80
N GLN A 124 -6.58 -4.63 -16.67
CA GLN A 124 -5.88 -3.69 -17.54
C GLN A 124 -5.16 -2.62 -16.72
N ILE A 125 -5.81 -2.03 -15.71
CA ILE A 125 -5.18 -1.07 -14.79
C ILE A 125 -3.98 -1.69 -14.08
N GLY A 126 -4.08 -2.95 -13.64
CA GLY A 126 -2.96 -3.68 -13.05
C GLY A 126 -1.77 -3.85 -13.99
N LYS A 127 -2.01 -4.08 -15.29
CA LYS A 127 -0.97 -4.15 -16.31
C LYS A 127 -0.36 -2.78 -16.58
N ASP A 128 -1.19 -1.76 -16.74
CA ASP A 128 -0.74 -0.39 -16.99
C ASP A 128 0.12 0.14 -15.82
N LEU A 129 -0.20 -0.27 -14.59
CA LEU A 129 0.61 0.04 -13.40
C LEU A 129 2.03 -0.54 -13.46
N LEU A 130 2.26 -1.64 -14.18
CA LEU A 130 3.62 -2.19 -14.35
C LEU A 130 4.50 -1.24 -15.17
N ASP A 131 3.92 -0.58 -16.16
CA ASP A 131 4.61 0.38 -17.03
C ASP A 131 4.66 1.79 -16.45
N ALA A 132 3.80 2.09 -15.47
CA ALA A 132 3.83 3.34 -14.73
C ALA A 132 5.15 3.53 -13.95
N PRO A 133 5.62 4.78 -13.77
CA PRO A 133 6.78 5.07 -12.94
C PRO A 133 6.53 4.64 -11.48
N VAL A 134 7.61 4.29 -10.79
CA VAL A 134 7.55 4.09 -9.34
C VAL A 134 7.06 5.37 -8.66
N SER A 135 6.32 5.21 -7.56
CA SER A 135 5.71 6.33 -6.85
C SER A 135 6.22 6.44 -5.42
N THR A 136 6.27 7.66 -4.90
CA THR A 136 6.57 7.98 -3.51
C THR A 136 5.43 8.79 -2.92
N VAL A 137 5.21 8.66 -1.62
CA VAL A 137 4.15 9.40 -0.95
C VAL A 137 4.57 10.85 -0.73
N ASN A 138 3.69 11.77 -1.07
CA ASN A 138 3.80 13.15 -0.64
C ASN A 138 3.32 13.24 0.81
N LEU A 139 4.21 13.58 1.75
CA LEU A 139 3.91 13.58 3.18
C LEU A 139 2.91 14.65 3.62
N GLU A 140 2.74 15.70 2.82
CA GLU A 140 1.78 16.77 3.10
C GLU A 140 0.37 16.38 2.66
N THR A 141 0.25 15.74 1.49
CA THR A 141 -1.05 15.42 0.90
C THR A 141 -1.49 13.97 1.14
N GLY A 142 -0.56 13.08 1.49
CA GLY A 142 -0.79 11.63 1.58
C GLY A 142 -0.96 10.93 0.22
N ILE A 143 -0.81 11.66 -0.89
CA ILE A 143 -1.02 11.13 -2.25
C ILE A 143 0.28 10.55 -2.78
N PHE A 144 0.20 9.41 -3.46
CA PHE A 144 1.34 8.83 -4.16
C PHE A 144 1.57 9.54 -5.50
N GLU A 145 2.78 10.07 -5.68
CA GLU A 145 3.20 10.78 -6.88
C GLU A 145 4.42 10.09 -7.51
N PRO A 146 4.62 10.18 -8.83
CA PRO A 146 5.81 9.62 -9.48
C PRO A 146 7.11 10.10 -8.82
N ASP A 147 7.98 9.15 -8.46
CA ASP A 147 9.26 9.47 -7.84
C ASP A 147 10.22 10.04 -8.90
N ARG A 148 10.48 11.34 -8.79
CA ARG A 148 11.38 12.05 -9.71
C ARG A 148 12.85 11.67 -9.53
N LYS A 149 13.23 11.05 -8.40
CA LYS A 149 14.61 10.64 -8.11
C LYS A 149 14.95 9.28 -8.72
N ALA A 150 13.96 8.43 -8.92
CA ALA A 150 14.12 7.07 -9.44
C ALA A 150 13.33 6.91 -10.76
N PRO A 151 13.91 7.29 -11.92
CA PRO A 151 13.26 7.11 -13.21
C PRO A 151 13.29 5.62 -13.62
N CYS A 152 12.49 4.79 -12.96
CA CYS A 152 12.21 3.42 -13.39
C CYS A 152 10.72 3.08 -13.24
N THR A 153 10.28 2.09 -13.99
CA THR A 153 8.89 1.61 -13.92
C THR A 153 8.71 0.63 -12.76
N ASN A 154 7.46 0.40 -12.36
CA ASN A 154 7.14 -0.61 -11.35
C ASN A 154 7.62 -2.00 -11.78
N ALA A 155 7.50 -2.36 -13.06
CA ALA A 155 8.02 -3.62 -13.59
C ALA A 155 9.53 -3.78 -13.35
N GLN A 156 10.31 -2.75 -13.71
CA GLN A 156 11.75 -2.76 -13.52
C GLN A 156 12.14 -2.86 -12.04
N MET A 157 11.41 -2.16 -11.16
CA MET A 157 11.67 -2.21 -9.73
C MET A 157 11.31 -3.58 -9.14
N LEU A 158 10.19 -4.18 -9.59
CA LEU A 158 9.81 -5.54 -9.20
C LEU A 158 10.85 -6.57 -9.65
N THR A 159 11.43 -6.44 -10.84
CA THR A 159 12.53 -7.30 -11.29
C THR A 159 13.73 -7.22 -10.35
N LYS A 160 14.16 -6.01 -10.00
CA LYS A 160 15.26 -5.79 -9.04
C LYS A 160 14.94 -6.38 -7.66
N PHE A 161 13.70 -6.24 -7.17
CA PHE A 161 13.26 -6.88 -5.92
C PHE A 161 13.30 -8.41 -6.02
N ALA A 162 12.83 -8.99 -7.12
CA ALA A 162 12.86 -10.43 -7.36
C ALA A 162 14.29 -10.99 -7.39
N GLU A 163 15.24 -10.26 -7.98
CA GLU A 163 16.66 -10.60 -7.95
C GLU A 163 17.22 -10.62 -6.52
N LYS A 164 16.99 -9.55 -5.75
CA LYS A 164 17.38 -9.45 -4.34
C LYS A 164 16.82 -10.65 -3.53
N LEU A 165 15.54 -10.95 -3.69
CA LEU A 165 14.88 -12.07 -3.01
C LEU A 165 15.44 -13.45 -3.41
N SER A 166 15.73 -13.64 -4.70
CA SER A 166 16.32 -14.88 -5.23
C SER A 166 17.72 -15.13 -4.67
N VAL A 167 18.55 -14.08 -4.62
CA VAL A 167 19.89 -14.13 -4.01
C VAL A 167 19.80 -14.49 -2.52
N GLU A 168 18.95 -13.79 -1.76
CA GLU A 168 18.75 -14.05 -0.33
C GLU A 168 18.29 -15.48 -0.05
N ARG A 169 17.33 -15.99 -0.84
CA ARG A 169 16.87 -17.38 -0.72
C ARG A 169 18.02 -18.39 -0.94
N LYS A 170 18.87 -18.16 -1.95
CA LYS A 170 20.01 -19.04 -2.24
C LYS A 170 21.05 -19.00 -1.13
N ILE A 171 21.32 -17.83 -0.55
CA ILE A 171 22.24 -17.69 0.59
C ILE A 171 21.72 -18.49 1.79
N ARG A 172 20.45 -18.31 2.15
CA ARG A 172 19.82 -19.02 3.29
C ARG A 172 19.76 -20.53 3.07
N GLY A 173 19.53 -20.99 1.84
CA GLY A 173 19.55 -22.42 1.50
C GLY A 173 20.94 -23.07 1.49
N ARG A 174 22.02 -22.28 1.44
CA ARG A 174 23.42 -22.77 1.49
C ARG A 174 23.98 -22.83 2.91
N VAL A 175 23.38 -22.12 3.86
CA VAL A 175 23.75 -22.23 5.27
C VAL A 175 23.07 -23.49 5.81
N PRO A 176 23.83 -24.54 6.22
CA PRO A 176 23.22 -25.70 6.85
C PRO A 176 22.44 -25.24 8.09
N ALA A 177 21.25 -25.79 8.29
CA ALA A 177 20.50 -25.57 9.53
C ALA A 177 21.45 -25.83 10.70
N ARG A 178 21.72 -24.80 11.50
CA ARG A 178 22.56 -24.96 12.70
C ARG A 178 21.88 -26.01 13.58
N MET A 179 22.50 -27.19 13.69
CA MET A 179 22.21 -28.18 14.73
C MET A 179 22.60 -27.62 16.09
#